data_AF-A0A348Q1Y7-F1
#
_entry.id   AF-A0A348Q1Y7-F1
#
_cell.length_a   1.000
_cell.length_b   1.000
_cell.length_c   1.000
_cell.angle_alpha   90.00
_cell.angle_beta   90.00
_cell.angle_gamma   90.00
#
_symmetry.space_group_name_H-M   'P 1'
#
loop_
_entity.id
_entity.type
_entity.pdbx_description
1 polymer ?
#
loop_
_entity_poly.entity_id
_entity_poly.type
_entity_poly.pdbx_seq_one_letter_code
_entity_poly.pdbx_strand_id
1 'polypeptide(L)'
;APFFLKPAAKMLVGGLDKAFFGPRLKALMTEIEKALGKSTWFAGDNLTAADIVMGYSMELAAHRAGMDAGNYPNAHRFLQQMRAYPSYQRALEKDGKGTILL
;
A
#
# COMPACT_ATOMS: atom_id res chain seq x y z
N ALA A 1 23.00 -23.23 -5.16
CA ALA A 1 22.55 -23.41 -6.56
C ALA A 1 23.51 -22.68 -7.51
N PRO A 2 23.82 -23.23 -8.70
CA PRO A 2 24.83 -22.70 -9.62
C PRO A 2 24.51 -21.26 -10.04
N PHE A 3 25.54 -20.43 -10.23
CA PHE A 3 25.38 -19.01 -10.58
C PHE A 3 24.65 -18.79 -11.92
N PHE A 4 24.77 -19.74 -12.86
CA PHE A 4 24.22 -19.66 -14.21
C PHE A 4 22.71 -19.97 -14.34
N LEU A 5 22.09 -20.61 -13.33
CA LEU A 5 20.63 -20.90 -13.35
C LEU A 5 19.79 -19.76 -12.73
N LYS A 6 20.42 -18.86 -11.98
CA LYS A 6 19.77 -17.72 -11.32
C LYS A 6 19.08 -16.73 -12.27
N PRO A 7 19.62 -16.40 -13.47
CA PRO A 7 18.97 -15.45 -14.37
C PRO A 7 17.68 -16.02 -14.98
N ALA A 8 17.71 -17.28 -15.42
CA ALA A 8 16.55 -17.96 -15.98
C ALA A 8 15.42 -18.10 -14.93
N ALA A 9 15.77 -18.50 -13.70
CA ALA A 9 14.81 -18.56 -12.60
C ALA A 9 14.21 -17.18 -12.27
N LYS A 10 15.02 -16.11 -12.22
CA LYS A 10 14.53 -14.72 -12.02
C LYS A 10 13.58 -14.27 -13.13
N MET A 11 13.87 -14.64 -14.38
CA MET A 11 13.03 -14.26 -15.52
C MET A 11 11.68 -14.97 -15.50
N LEU A 12 11.67 -16.27 -15.14
CA LEU A 12 10.42 -17.03 -14.96
C LEU A 12 9.57 -16.48 -13.81
N VAL A 13 10.17 -16.20 -12.64
CA VAL A 13 9.48 -15.59 -11.50
C VAL A 13 8.95 -14.21 -11.86
N GLY A 14 9.77 -13.36 -12.49
CA GLY A 14 9.32 -12.04 -12.95
C GLY A 14 8.22 -12.10 -14.01
N GLY A 15 8.18 -13.15 -14.83
CA GLY A 15 7.10 -13.42 -15.78
C GLY A 15 5.79 -13.80 -15.09
N LEU A 16 5.84 -14.69 -14.10
CA LEU A 16 4.67 -15.07 -13.29
C LEU A 16 4.14 -13.89 -12.48
N ASP A 17 5.04 -13.07 -11.91
CA ASP A 17 4.64 -11.88 -11.16
C ASP A 17 3.89 -10.88 -12.03
N LYS A 18 4.37 -10.64 -13.25
CA LYS A 18 3.70 -9.76 -14.22
C LYS A 18 2.39 -10.33 -14.73
N ALA A 19 2.30 -11.64 -14.92
CA ALA A 19 1.11 -12.29 -15.46
C ALA A 19 -0.04 -12.38 -14.45
N PHE A 20 0.26 -12.62 -13.17
CA PHE A 20 -0.77 -12.93 -12.16
C PHE A 20 -0.90 -11.86 -11.07
N PHE A 21 0.21 -11.37 -10.51
CA PHE A 21 0.14 -10.42 -9.39
C PHE A 21 -0.10 -8.99 -9.84
N GLY A 22 0.51 -8.56 -10.95
CA GLY A 22 0.32 -7.22 -11.51
C GLY A 22 -1.15 -6.87 -11.80
N PRO A 23 -1.88 -7.66 -12.60
CA PRO A 23 -3.27 -7.39 -12.94
C PRO A 23 -4.20 -7.41 -11.72
N ARG A 24 -3.98 -8.37 -10.81
CA ARG A 24 -4.79 -8.49 -9.58
C ARG A 24 -4.55 -7.33 -8.63
N LEU A 25 -3.30 -6.91 -8.46
CA LEU A 25 -2.95 -5.75 -7.66
C LEU A 25 -3.57 -4.47 -8.24
N LYS A 26 -3.50 -4.28 -9.56
CA LYS A 26 -4.15 -3.15 -10.24
C LYS A 26 -5.67 -3.15 -10.02
N ALA A 27 -6.32 -4.30 -10.11
CA ALA A 27 -7.76 -4.42 -9.87
C ALA A 27 -8.11 -4.04 -8.42
N LEU A 28 -7.35 -4.55 -7.43
CA LEU A 28 -7.54 -4.20 -6.02
C LEU A 28 -7.33 -2.70 -5.78
N MET A 29 -6.26 -2.11 -6.33
CA MET A 29 -6.00 -0.68 -6.20
C MET A 29 -7.09 0.16 -6.86
N THR A 30 -7.67 -0.29 -7.97
CA THR A 30 -8.80 0.38 -8.63
C THR A 30 -10.04 0.39 -7.73
N GLU A 31 -10.36 -0.73 -7.07
CA GLU A 31 -11.49 -0.79 -6.13
C GLU A 31 -11.22 0.01 -4.85
N ILE A 32 -9.99 0.00 -4.34
CA ILE A 32 -9.58 0.84 -3.19
C ILE A 32 -9.78 2.33 -3.52
N GLU A 33 -9.28 2.77 -4.67
CA GLU A 33 -9.40 4.15 -5.13
C GLU A 33 -10.87 4.58 -5.25
N LYS A 34 -11.69 3.71 -5.85
CA LYS A 34 -13.13 3.92 -5.97
C LYS A 34 -13.84 3.96 -4.62
N ALA A 35 -13.46 3.11 -3.67
CA ALA A 35 -14.04 3.10 -2.33
C ALA A 35 -13.70 4.39 -1.56
N LEU A 36 -12.42 4.79 -1.55
CA LEU A 36 -11.94 5.99 -0.87
C LEU A 36 -12.34 7.30 -1.57
N GLY A 37 -12.86 7.23 -2.80
CA GLY A 37 -13.55 8.34 -3.46
C GLY A 37 -14.98 8.56 -2.97
N LYS A 38 -15.57 7.62 -2.22
CA LYS A 38 -16.94 7.72 -1.68
C LYS A 38 -16.99 8.10 -0.21
N SER A 39 -15.92 7.83 0.53
CA SER A 39 -15.86 8.04 1.98
C SER A 39 -14.48 8.53 2.40
N THR A 40 -14.44 9.22 3.54
CA THR A 40 -13.20 9.77 4.08
C THR A 40 -12.19 8.67 4.46
N TRP A 41 -12.70 7.60 5.05
CA TRP A 41 -11.96 6.40 5.48
C TRP A 41 -12.57 5.15 4.79
N PHE A 42 -11.90 3.99 4.89
CA PHE A 42 -12.45 2.73 4.36
C PHE A 42 -13.74 2.32 5.07
N ALA A 43 -13.83 2.60 6.37
CA ALA A 43 -15.01 2.27 7.18
C ALA A 43 -16.09 3.36 7.19
N GLY A 44 -16.02 4.36 6.30
CA GLY A 44 -16.97 5.48 6.22
C GLY A 44 -16.36 6.80 6.65
N ASP A 45 -17.09 7.60 7.42
CA ASP A 45 -16.68 8.97 7.76
C ASP A 45 -15.84 9.07 9.04
N ASN A 46 -15.87 8.05 9.87
CA ASN A 46 -15.12 7.99 11.13
C ASN A 46 -13.98 6.98 11.03
N LEU A 47 -12.84 7.33 11.63
CA LEU A 47 -11.68 6.44 11.69
C LEU A 47 -11.98 5.23 12.58
N THR A 48 -11.63 4.03 12.10
CA THR A 48 -11.80 2.78 12.84
C THR A 48 -10.52 1.94 12.87
N ALA A 49 -10.56 0.83 13.63
CA ALA A 49 -9.47 -0.14 13.63
C ALA A 49 -9.21 -0.74 12.24
N ALA A 50 -10.24 -0.87 11.38
CA ALA A 50 -10.08 -1.39 10.02
C ALA A 50 -9.16 -0.46 9.19
N ASP A 51 -9.30 0.85 9.36
CA ASP A 51 -8.48 1.84 8.67
C ASP A 51 -7.02 1.81 9.14
N ILE A 52 -6.79 1.59 10.43
CA ILE A 52 -5.44 1.45 10.99
C ILE A 52 -4.72 0.25 10.35
N VAL A 53 -5.39 -0.91 10.26
CA VAL A 53 -4.83 -2.10 9.59
C VAL A 53 -4.59 -1.82 8.11
N MET A 54 -5.55 -1.20 7.44
CA MET A 54 -5.40 -0.83 6.02
C MET A 54 -4.26 0.16 5.80
N GLY A 55 -3.97 1.05 6.77
CA GLY A 55 -2.84 1.98 6.73
C GLY A 55 -1.51 1.30 6.40
N TYR A 56 -1.23 0.14 6.98
CA TYR A 56 -0.02 -0.65 6.67
C TYR A 56 0.01 -1.15 5.23
N SER A 57 -1.13 -1.59 4.72
CA SER A 57 -1.24 -2.05 3.33
C SER A 57 -1.06 -0.88 2.35
N MET A 58 -1.58 0.29 2.69
CA MET A 58 -1.44 1.51 1.88
C MET A 58 -0.01 2.05 1.89
N GLU A 59 0.70 1.96 3.02
CA GLU A 59 2.14 2.27 3.08
C GLU A 59 2.96 1.38 2.14
N LEU A 60 2.68 0.07 2.16
CA LEU A 60 3.35 -0.86 1.27
C LEU A 60 3.01 -0.58 -0.20
N ALA A 61 1.76 -0.22 -0.50
CA ALA A 61 1.33 0.15 -1.83
C ALA A 61 2.04 1.42 -2.34
N ALA A 62 2.23 2.43 -1.48
CA ALA A 62 3.02 3.61 -1.83
C ALA A 62 4.49 3.24 -2.13
N HIS A 63 5.07 2.37 -1.31
CA HIS A 63 6.49 2.01 -1.45
C HIS A 63 6.76 1.06 -2.63
N ARG A 64 5.84 0.14 -2.96
CA ARG A 64 6.11 -0.99 -3.88
C ARG A 64 5.17 -1.09 -5.08
N ALA A 65 3.97 -0.51 -5.00
CA ALA A 65 2.91 -0.71 -6.00
C ALA A 65 2.65 0.51 -6.89
N GLY A 66 3.47 1.58 -6.76
CA GLY A 66 3.27 2.81 -7.54
C GLY A 66 2.02 3.58 -7.13
N MET A 67 1.60 3.48 -5.87
CA MET A 67 0.50 4.28 -5.36
C MET A 67 0.96 5.69 -5.00
N ASP A 68 0.61 6.66 -5.84
CA ASP A 68 0.92 8.07 -5.66
C ASP A 68 -0.28 8.97 -6.00
N ALA A 69 -0.12 10.28 -5.85
CA ALA A 69 -1.17 11.26 -6.11
C ALA A 69 -1.61 11.33 -7.60
N GLY A 70 -0.75 10.91 -8.54
CA GLY A 70 -1.06 10.96 -9.97
C GLY A 70 -1.89 9.76 -10.41
N ASN A 71 -1.60 8.57 -9.87
CA ASN A 71 -2.25 7.33 -10.27
C ASN A 71 -3.46 6.97 -9.39
N TYR A 72 -3.40 7.28 -8.08
CA TYR A 72 -4.42 6.92 -7.09
C TYR A 72 -4.63 8.04 -6.06
N PRO A 73 -5.24 9.17 -6.45
CA PRO A 73 -5.33 10.36 -5.62
C PRO A 73 -6.10 10.16 -4.32
N ASN A 74 -7.19 9.39 -4.29
CA ASN A 74 -7.97 9.16 -3.08
C ASN A 74 -7.26 8.23 -2.10
N ALA A 75 -6.63 7.18 -2.62
CA ALA A 75 -5.77 6.29 -1.86
C ALA A 75 -4.58 7.03 -1.24
N HIS A 76 -3.95 7.91 -2.03
CA HIS A 76 -2.86 8.76 -1.56
C HIS A 76 -3.33 9.76 -0.49
N ARG A 77 -4.49 10.41 -0.69
CA ARG A 77 -5.13 11.29 0.30
C ARG A 77 -5.32 10.57 1.63
N PHE A 78 -5.92 9.38 1.60
CA PHE A 78 -6.14 8.57 2.80
C PHE A 78 -4.82 8.35 3.56
N LEU A 79 -3.75 7.99 2.86
CA LEU A 79 -2.46 7.72 3.48
C LEU A 79 -1.86 8.97 4.13
N GLN A 80 -1.91 10.12 3.45
CA GLN A 80 -1.43 11.38 4.02
C GLN A 80 -2.23 11.78 5.26
N GLN A 81 -3.55 11.62 5.21
CA GLN A 81 -4.43 11.90 6.34
C GLN A 81 -4.13 11.01 7.54
N MET A 82 -3.85 9.71 7.32
CA MET A 82 -3.45 8.77 8.36
C MET A 82 -2.10 9.18 8.98
N ARG A 83 -1.10 9.53 8.16
CA ARG A 83 0.24 9.95 8.62
C ARG A 83 0.20 11.24 9.45
N ALA A 84 -0.73 12.15 9.13
CA ALA A 84 -0.94 13.38 9.88
C ALA A 84 -1.73 13.18 11.18
N TYR A 85 -2.29 11.98 11.42
CA TYR A 85 -3.15 11.74 12.56
C TYR A 85 -2.34 11.72 13.87
N PRO A 86 -2.71 12.48 14.92
CA PRO A 86 -1.86 12.65 16.11
C PRO A 86 -1.52 11.34 16.85
N SER A 87 -2.43 10.37 16.89
CA SER A 87 -2.12 9.05 17.50
C SER A 87 -1.15 8.23 16.65
N TYR A 88 -1.18 8.39 15.33
CA TYR A 88 -0.25 7.73 14.43
C TYR A 88 1.17 8.28 14.59
N GLN A 89 1.32 9.61 14.66
CA GLN A 89 2.62 10.25 14.92
C GLN A 89 3.22 9.82 16.26
N ARG A 90 2.41 9.82 17.34
CA ARG A 90 2.87 9.32 18.65
C ARG A 90 3.25 7.84 18.63
N ALA A 91 2.57 7.02 17.81
CA ALA A 91 2.94 5.61 17.67
C ALA A 91 4.30 5.46 16.97
N LEU A 92 4.56 6.26 15.92
CA LEU A 92 5.85 6.31 15.24
C LEU A 92 6.99 6.78 16.15
N GLU A 93 6.76 7.81 16.96
CA GLU A 93 7.73 8.29 17.96
C GLU A 93 8.13 7.19 18.95
N LYS A 94 7.15 6.37 19.37
CA LYS A 94 7.39 5.22 20.25
C LYS A 94 8.13 4.07 19.56
N ASP A 95 7.82 3.80 18.29
CA ASP A 95 8.47 2.76 17.51
C ASP A 95 9.92 3.13 17.12
N GLY A 96 10.21 4.43 16.95
CA GLY A 96 11.55 4.96 16.74
C GLY A 96 12.13 4.79 15.33
N LYS A 97 11.39 4.15 14.40
CA LYS A 97 11.85 3.86 13.03
C LYS A 97 11.53 4.97 12.01
N GLY A 98 10.67 5.93 12.35
CA GLY A 98 10.25 7.01 11.45
C GLY A 98 9.36 6.55 10.28
N THR A 99 9.07 5.26 10.17
CA THR A 99 8.14 4.65 9.21
C THR A 99 7.55 3.38 9.83
N ILE A 100 6.34 2.99 9.42
CA ILE A 100 5.71 1.74 9.88
C ILE A 100 6.08 0.53 9.03
N LEU A 101 6.90 0.72 7.99
CA LEU A 101 7.42 -0.37 7.18
C LEU A 101 8.42 -1.19 8.01
N LEU A 102 8.15 -2.50 8.11
CA LEU A 102 9.01 -3.46 8.82
C LEU A 102 10.40 -3.58 8.18
#